data_AF-A0A9D2S6Q5-F1
#
_entry.id   AF-A0A9D2S6Q5-F1
#
_cell.length_a   1.000
_cell.length_b   1.000
_cell.length_c   1.000
_cell.angle_alpha   90.00
_cell.angle_beta   90.00
_cell.angle_gamma   90.00
#
_symmetry.space_group_name_H-M   'P 1'
#
loop_
_entity.id
_entity.type
_entity.pdbx_description
1 polymer ?
#
loop_
_entity_poly.entity_id
_entity_poly.type
_entity_poly.pdbx_seq_one_letter_code
_entity_poly.pdbx_strand_id
1 'polypeptide(L)'
;MFEQQLGGVISAQAGLSGRLDTGETLRGTVEAGGSAGSMPYEIGPGLKVESGVLSVDTAGAVEADNTRPVTSDAVYRELGDVEDLLSAL
;
A
#
# COMPACT_ATOMS: atom_id res chain seq x y z
N MET A 1 16.29 -39.24 26.06
CA MET A 1 15.99 -39.09 24.63
C MET A 1 16.14 -37.62 24.32
N PHE A 2 17.06 -37.24 23.44
CA PHE A 2 17.32 -35.84 23.08
C PHE A 2 16.65 -35.56 21.74
N GLU A 3 15.80 -34.55 21.66
CA GLU A 3 15.24 -34.08 20.39
C GLU A 3 16.29 -33.22 19.67
N GLN A 4 16.70 -33.64 18.48
CA GLN A 4 17.62 -32.89 17.65
C GLN A 4 16.82 -31.80 16.92
N GLN A 5 17.10 -30.52 17.21
CA GLN A 5 16.47 -29.39 16.53
C GLN A 5 17.43 -28.81 15.48
N LEU A 6 16.96 -28.67 14.23
CA LEU A 6 17.71 -28.03 13.16
C LEU A 6 17.35 -26.53 13.12
N GLY A 7 18.29 -25.66 13.48
CA GLY A 7 18.14 -24.21 13.42
C GLY A 7 18.95 -23.57 12.29
N GLY A 8 18.39 -22.57 11.62
CA GLY A 8 19.11 -21.75 10.63
C GLY A 8 18.34 -20.46 10.29
N VAL A 9 19.07 -19.44 9.84
CA VAL A 9 18.50 -18.14 9.43
C VAL A 9 18.46 -18.10 7.90
N ILE A 10 17.28 -17.90 7.32
CA ILE A 10 17.10 -17.73 5.88
C ILE A 10 17.42 -16.27 5.54
N SER A 11 18.58 -16.02 4.93
CA SER A 11 18.84 -14.75 4.24
C SER A 11 18.29 -14.83 2.82
N ALA A 12 17.82 -13.70 2.27
CA ALA A 12 16.88 -13.54 1.16
C ALA A 12 17.14 -14.29 -0.16
N GLN A 13 18.21 -15.10 -0.27
CA GLN A 13 18.58 -15.85 -1.47
C GLN A 13 19.06 -17.29 -1.19
N ALA A 14 19.06 -17.76 0.07
CA ALA A 14 19.51 -19.11 0.42
C ALA A 14 18.41 -19.87 1.16
N GLY A 15 18.02 -21.04 0.64
CA GLY A 15 17.11 -21.95 1.33
C GLY A 15 17.76 -22.61 2.55
N LEU A 16 16.96 -22.98 3.54
CA LEU A 16 17.41 -23.83 4.66
C LEU A 16 17.43 -25.30 4.20
N SER A 17 18.60 -25.94 4.13
CA SER A 17 18.73 -27.37 3.80
C SER A 17 18.89 -28.21 5.07
N GLY A 18 18.07 -29.25 5.23
CA GLY A 18 18.12 -30.21 6.32
C GLY A 18 17.81 -31.62 5.82
N ARG A 19 18.43 -32.63 6.43
CA ARG A 19 18.18 -34.06 6.17
C ARG A 19 17.50 -34.65 7.40
N LEU A 20 16.27 -35.16 7.26
CA LEU A 20 15.63 -36.00 8.28
C LEU A 20 15.81 -37.46 7.92
N ASP A 21 16.04 -38.30 8.93
CA ASP A 21 15.94 -39.75 8.77
C ASP A 21 14.47 -40.19 8.88
N THR A 22 14.16 -41.36 8.33
CA THR A 22 12.79 -41.81 8.05
C THR A 22 11.90 -41.83 9.30
N GLY A 23 10.87 -40.98 9.32
CA GLY A 23 9.83 -40.98 10.37
C GLY A 23 9.65 -39.65 11.11
N GLU A 24 10.49 -38.64 10.86
CA GLU A 24 10.45 -37.35 11.55
C GLU A 24 9.76 -36.24 10.72
N THR A 25 9.09 -35.28 11.38
CA THR A 25 8.46 -34.12 10.72
C THR A 25 9.25 -32.84 10.96
N LEU A 26 9.65 -32.15 9.89
CA LEU A 26 10.22 -30.80 9.99
C LEU A 26 9.11 -29.77 10.27
N ARG A 27 9.16 -29.10 11.42
CA ARG A 27 8.29 -27.95 11.74
C ARG A 27 9.14 -26.68 11.75
N GLY A 28 8.92 -25.80 10.77
CA GLY A 28 9.58 -24.49 10.70
C GLY A 28 8.57 -23.37 10.87
N THR A 29 8.92 -22.35 11.67
CA THR A 29 8.20 -21.07 11.71
C THR A 29 8.90 -20.13 10.75
N VAL A 30 8.21 -19.68 9.70
CA VAL A 30 8.72 -18.66 8.79
C VAL A 30 8.14 -17.32 9.20
N GLU A 31 8.97 -16.47 9.81
CA GLU A 31 8.63 -15.06 10.01
C GLU A 31 9.01 -14.31 8.73
N ALA A 32 8.05 -14.16 7.83
CA ALA A 32 8.21 -13.31 6.66
C ALA A 32 8.21 -11.85 7.12
N GLY A 33 9.41 -11.28 7.31
CA GLY A 33 9.58 -9.84 7.53
C GLY A 33 9.03 -9.07 6.34
N GLY A 34 7.87 -8.45 6.53
CA GLY A 34 7.20 -7.64 5.51
C GLY A 34 8.13 -6.55 4.97
N SER A 35 8.11 -6.41 3.64
CA SER A 35 8.82 -5.38 2.88
C SER A 35 8.56 -3.97 3.44
N ALA A 36 9.55 -3.09 3.32
CA ALA A 36 9.57 -1.74 3.85
C ALA A 36 8.22 -1.01 3.73
N GLY A 37 7.65 -0.59 4.88
CA GLY A 37 6.37 0.15 4.95
C GLY A 37 5.47 -0.17 6.14
N SER A 38 5.93 -0.98 7.12
CA SER A 38 5.17 -1.45 8.29
C SER A 38 4.84 -0.37 9.33
N MET A 39 4.11 0.67 8.96
CA MET A 39 3.19 1.32 9.88
C MET A 39 1.79 0.80 9.53
N PRO A 40 1.07 0.15 10.47
CA PRO A 40 -0.29 -0.32 10.23
C PRO A 40 -1.24 0.87 10.21
N TYR A 41 -1.27 1.60 9.10
CA TYR A 41 -2.31 2.58 8.81
C TYR A 41 -3.10 2.12 7.59
N GLU A 42 -4.40 2.33 7.65
CA GLU A 42 -5.27 2.13 6.50
C GLU A 42 -5.29 3.39 5.66
N ILE A 43 -5.27 3.23 4.34
CA ILE A 43 -5.44 4.35 3.41
C ILE A 43 -6.94 4.62 3.33
N GLY A 44 -7.36 5.76 3.87
CA GLY A 44 -8.73 6.22 3.82
C GLY A 44 -9.18 6.60 2.40
N PRO A 45 -10.50 6.84 2.21
CA PRO A 45 -11.04 7.28 0.94
C PRO A 45 -10.42 8.62 0.50
N GLY A 46 -10.20 8.77 -0.81
CA GLY A 46 -9.61 9.99 -1.39
C GLY A 46 -8.07 10.02 -1.40
N LEU A 47 -7.41 8.93 -1.00
CA LEU A 47 -5.97 8.75 -1.10
C LEU A 47 -5.64 7.49 -1.89
N LYS A 48 -4.52 7.51 -2.62
CA LYS A 48 -4.02 6.38 -3.40
C LYS A 48 -2.51 6.25 -3.28
N VAL A 49 -1.98 5.05 -3.46
CA VAL A 49 -0.53 4.80 -3.55
C VAL A 49 -0.21 4.38 -4.98
N GLU A 50 0.63 5.18 -5.63
CA GLU A 50 1.10 4.91 -6.99
C GLU A 50 2.63 4.88 -6.98
N SER A 51 3.22 3.77 -7.43
CA SER A 51 4.69 3.60 -7.47
C SER A 51 5.40 3.88 -6.15
N GLY A 52 4.77 3.58 -5.02
CA GLY A 52 5.32 3.82 -3.68
C GLY A 52 5.17 5.25 -3.16
N VAL A 53 4.45 6.12 -3.88
CA VAL A 53 4.16 7.51 -3.47
C VAL A 53 2.70 7.60 -3.04
N LEU A 54 2.47 8.04 -1.80
CA LEU A 54 1.14 8.38 -1.31
C LEU A 54 0.68 9.71 -1.95
N SER A 55 -0.45 9.67 -2.65
CA SER A 55 -0.98 10.79 -3.42
C SER A 55 -2.48 10.98 -3.14
N VAL A 56 -2.97 12.19 -3.39
CA VAL A 56 -4.40 12.49 -3.34
C VAL A 56 -5.10 11.89 -4.56
N ASP A 57 -6.23 11.22 -4.33
CA ASP A 57 -7.04 10.64 -5.38
C ASP A 57 -8.04 11.67 -5.93
N THR A 58 -7.59 12.47 -6.89
CA THR A 58 -8.35 13.62 -7.40
C THR A 58 -9.25 13.29 -8.60
N ALA A 59 -10.41 13.93 -8.68
CA ALA A 59 -11.27 13.97 -9.86
C ALA A 59 -10.80 15.04 -10.87
N GLY A 60 -10.84 14.68 -12.16
CA GLY A 60 -10.40 15.54 -13.27
C GLY A 60 -11.49 16.45 -13.84
N ALA A 61 -12.74 16.30 -13.39
CA ALA A 61 -13.88 17.10 -13.79
C ALA A 61 -14.75 17.42 -12.56
N VAL A 62 -15.46 18.54 -12.62
CA VAL A 62 -16.45 18.91 -11.61
C VAL A 62 -17.77 18.24 -11.95
N GLU A 63 -18.27 17.39 -11.05
CA GLU A 63 -19.58 16.75 -11.14
C GLU A 63 -20.39 17.10 -9.88
N ALA A 64 -21.72 17.12 -10.00
CA ALA A 64 -22.62 17.61 -8.94
C ALA A 64 -22.53 16.80 -7.63
N ASP A 65 -22.14 15.53 -7.72
CA ASP A 65 -22.04 14.58 -6.61
C ASP A 65 -20.59 14.10 -6.38
N ASN A 66 -19.60 14.92 -6.76
CA ASN A 66 -18.20 14.60 -6.53
C ASN A 66 -17.91 14.33 -5.04
N THR A 67 -17.53 13.08 -4.74
CA THR A 67 -17.12 12.64 -3.40
C THR A 67 -15.59 12.64 -3.21
N ARG A 68 -14.85 12.89 -4.30
CA ARG A 68 -13.38 12.95 -4.34
C ARG A 68 -12.92 14.41 -4.44
N PRO A 69 -11.75 14.77 -3.89
CA PRO A 69 -11.15 16.08 -4.13
C PRO A 69 -11.04 16.38 -5.62
N VAL A 70 -11.35 17.60 -6.07
CA VAL A 70 -11.29 17.98 -7.49
C VAL A 70 -10.01 18.79 -7.75
N THR A 71 -9.39 18.60 -8.92
CA THR A 71 -8.20 19.40 -9.29
C THR A 71 -8.57 20.87 -9.52
N SER A 72 -7.68 21.81 -9.19
CA SER A 72 -7.89 23.24 -9.47
C SER A 72 -8.10 23.51 -10.96
N ASP A 73 -7.47 22.72 -11.82
CA ASP A 73 -7.60 22.78 -13.26
C ASP A 73 -9.01 22.35 -13.74
N ALA A 74 -9.62 21.37 -13.08
CA ALA A 74 -11.01 21.00 -13.31
C ALA A 74 -11.98 22.11 -12.89
N VAL A 75 -11.74 22.75 -11.74
CA VAL A 75 -12.54 23.88 -11.26
C VAL A 75 -12.45 25.06 -12.23
N TYR A 76 -11.25 25.40 -12.71
CA TYR A 76 -11.05 26.48 -13.67
C TYR A 76 -11.75 26.22 -15.01
N ARG A 77 -11.78 24.97 -15.50
CA ARG A 77 -12.51 24.67 -16.74
C ARG A 77 -14.02 24.86 -16.61
N GLU A 78 -14.60 24.49 -15.47
CA GLU A 78 -16.05 24.51 -15.27
C GLU A 78 -16.56 25.92 -14.92
N LEU A 79 -15.85 26.62 -14.03
CA LEU A 79 -16.27 27.92 -13.50
C LEU A 79 -15.52 29.11 -14.11
N GLY A 80 -14.44 28.89 -14.87
CA GLY A 80 -13.60 29.97 -15.37
C GLY A 80 -12.89 30.71 -14.23
N ASP A 81 -12.73 32.03 -14.40
CA ASP A 81 -12.32 32.90 -13.31
C ASP A 81 -13.50 33.10 -12.37
N VAL A 82 -13.41 32.57 -11.15
CA VAL A 82 -14.52 32.64 -10.18
C VAL A 82 -14.87 34.10 -9.85
N GLU A 83 -13.89 35.00 -9.93
CA GLU A 83 -14.09 36.44 -9.77
C GLU A 83 -14.99 37.04 -10.89
N ASP A 84 -14.82 36.59 -12.13
CA ASP A 84 -15.68 37.03 -13.24
C ASP A 84 -17.12 36.52 -13.03
N LEU A 85 -17.27 35.28 -12.55
CA LEU A 85 -18.58 34.68 -12.27
C LEU A 85 -19.29 35.38 -11.10
N LEU A 86 -18.57 35.76 -10.06
CA LEU A 86 -19.07 36.53 -8.91
C LEU A 86 -19.46 37.96 -9.30
N SER A 87 -18.75 38.57 -10.25
CA SER A 87 -19.04 39.94 -10.72
C SER A 87 -20.33 40.05 -11.56
N ALA A 88 -20.83 38.93 -12.08
CA ALA A 88 -22.02 38.85 -12.92
C ALA A 88 -23.33 38.65 -12.14
N LEU A 89 -23.26 38.50 -10.81
CA LEU A 89 -24.40 38.28 -9.90
C LEU A 89 -24.77 39.57 -9.15
#